data_AF-A0A9R0AQH4-F1
#
_entry.id   AF-A0A9R0AQH4-F1
#
_cell.length_a   1.000
_cell.length_b   1.000
_cell.length_c   1.000
_cell.angle_alpha   90.00
_cell.angle_beta   90.00
_cell.angle_gamma   90.00
#
_symmetry.space_group_name_H-M   'P 1'
#
loop_
_entity.id
_entity.type
_entity.pdbx_description
1 polymer ?
#
loop_
_entity_poly.entity_id
_entity_poly.type
_entity_poly.pdbx_seq_one_letter_code
_entity_poly.pdbx_strand_id
1 'polypeptide(L)'
;MLFRVILGENDIRKIHADCLPETLHDFFAFLKCKLAVDGSFVVQFQDPDFNNEFCNLTNLAELPKEKATLKEILQPTMESNDIDSTIEVGNSSTASSLDNPTARLGSGGRRPLPCPFPIPKFTYDVELLLRRGNEAYHNNGSLLDISKDTKSEILEKLAEAMYAFTPYPQRDDFDNAAQSLIEKHPCLKEPGSEKGWYCWKYSLKFKMGNYRSKLRAAGCAELQVNRHTASSDLGSKRKLKKAKKAETNFLPDVPQDKNEAVLEEERESMVVEMKKRKVDWNKMHMMMANTFSVRRKEIVENEPLVKEVKAKWPGLFFEKQVSDLWEMKILILYNSKHKNNGLCKR
;
A
#
# COMPACT_ATOMS: atom_id res chain seq x y z
N MET A 1 -16.39 -52.37 -3.26
CA MET A 1 -16.13 -51.45 -4.38
C MET A 1 -14.65 -51.16 -4.47
N LEU A 2 -14.07 -51.14 -5.68
CA LEU A 2 -12.63 -50.89 -5.87
C LEU A 2 -12.39 -49.46 -6.37
N PHE A 3 -11.58 -48.70 -5.63
CA PHE A 3 -11.14 -47.36 -6.01
C PHE A 3 -9.69 -47.38 -6.51
N ARG A 4 -9.45 -46.79 -7.68
CA ARG A 4 -8.11 -46.50 -8.18
C ARG A 4 -7.83 -45.02 -7.94
N VAL A 5 -7.03 -44.67 -6.95
CA VAL A 5 -6.73 -43.28 -6.59
C VAL A 5 -5.39 -42.87 -7.18
N ILE A 6 -5.39 -41.81 -7.99
CA ILE A 6 -4.21 -41.21 -8.60
C ILE A 6 -3.84 -39.98 -7.75
N LEU A 7 -2.75 -40.09 -6.99
CA LEU A 7 -2.21 -39.02 -6.13
C LEU A 7 -1.21 -38.10 -6.89
N GLY A 8 -0.63 -38.62 -7.98
CA GLY A 8 0.31 -37.90 -8.84
C GLY A 8 0.64 -38.75 -10.08
N GLU A 9 1.44 -38.21 -11.01
CA GLU A 9 1.74 -38.86 -12.29
C GLU A 9 2.34 -40.28 -12.14
N ASN A 10 3.02 -40.56 -11.02
CA ASN A 10 3.65 -41.85 -10.75
C ASN A 10 3.13 -42.57 -9.47
N ASP A 11 2.14 -42.03 -8.76
CA ASP A 11 1.57 -42.66 -7.55
C ASP A 11 0.08 -42.96 -7.75
N ILE A 12 -0.20 -44.22 -8.10
CA ILE A 12 -1.56 -44.74 -8.29
C ILE A 12 -1.78 -45.90 -7.32
N ARG A 13 -2.74 -45.74 -6.42
CA ARG A 13 -3.06 -46.71 -5.36
C ARG A 13 -4.42 -47.33 -5.57
N LYS A 14 -4.57 -48.60 -5.18
CA LYS A 14 -5.85 -49.32 -5.22
C LYS A 14 -6.36 -49.49 -3.80
N ILE A 15 -7.57 -49.02 -3.54
CA ILE A 15 -8.24 -49.14 -2.24
C ILE A 15 -9.50 -49.98 -2.44
N HIS A 16 -9.69 -50.96 -1.55
CA HIS A 16 -10.94 -51.69 -1.47
C HIS A 16 -11.81 -51.08 -0.36
N ALA A 17 -13.06 -50.78 -0.68
CA ALA A 17 -14.07 -50.38 0.29
C ALA A 17 -15.18 -51.43 0.35
N ASP A 18 -15.37 -52.04 1.53
CA ASP A 18 -16.35 -53.10 1.73
C ASP A 18 -17.78 -52.53 1.86
N CYS A 19 -17.91 -51.30 2.36
CA CYS A 19 -19.16 -50.53 2.41
C CYS A 19 -18.88 -49.09 1.94
N LEU A 20 -19.77 -48.54 1.11
CA LEU A 20 -19.65 -47.14 0.66
C LEU A 20 -20.18 -46.23 1.78
N PRO A 21 -19.42 -45.21 2.21
CA PRO A 21 -19.91 -44.22 3.17
C PRO A 21 -21.18 -43.52 2.66
N GLU A 22 -22.11 -43.18 3.56
CA GLU A 22 -23.39 -42.54 3.18
C GLU A 22 -23.22 -41.04 2.86
N THR A 23 -22.15 -40.41 3.36
CA THR A 23 -21.89 -38.98 3.15
C THR A 23 -20.55 -38.73 2.47
N LEU A 24 -20.47 -37.68 1.65
CA LEU A 24 -19.23 -37.24 0.99
C LEU A 24 -18.13 -36.90 2.00
N HIS A 25 -18.51 -36.34 3.15
CA HIS A 25 -17.57 -35.99 4.21
C HIS A 25 -16.89 -37.23 4.79
N ASP A 26 -17.66 -38.27 5.10
CA ASP A 26 -17.14 -39.54 5.61
C ASP A 26 -16.30 -40.25 4.54
N PHE A 27 -16.66 -40.11 3.27
CA PHE A 27 -15.87 -40.62 2.16
C PHE A 27 -14.50 -39.94 2.04
N PHE A 28 -14.43 -38.62 2.16
CA PHE A 28 -13.15 -37.90 2.17
C PHE A 28 -12.31 -38.25 3.40
N ALA A 29 -12.94 -38.43 4.57
CA ALA A 29 -12.25 -38.89 5.77
C ALA A 29 -11.69 -40.31 5.61
N PHE A 30 -12.47 -41.22 5.00
CA PHE A 30 -12.01 -42.58 4.67
C PHE A 30 -10.81 -42.58 3.75
N LEU A 31 -10.82 -41.76 2.69
CA LEU A 31 -9.70 -41.61 1.77
C LEU A 31 -8.46 -41.05 2.48
N LYS A 32 -8.61 -40.01 3.32
CA LYS A 32 -7.51 -39.48 4.15
C LYS A 32 -6.84 -40.54 5.00
N CYS A 33 -7.65 -41.30 5.75
CA CYS A 33 -7.15 -42.34 6.65
C CYS A 33 -6.44 -43.48 5.90
N LYS A 34 -6.92 -43.85 4.70
CA LYS A 34 -6.32 -44.94 3.91
C LYS A 34 -5.12 -44.51 3.07
N LEU A 35 -5.06 -43.25 2.65
CA LEU A 35 -3.98 -42.73 1.80
C LEU A 35 -2.86 -42.06 2.61
N ALA A 36 -3.11 -41.76 3.89
CA ALA A 36 -2.20 -41.04 4.79
C ALA A 36 -1.75 -39.68 4.21
N VAL A 37 -2.70 -38.94 3.62
CA VAL A 37 -2.47 -37.63 3.02
C VAL A 37 -2.98 -36.54 3.96
N ASP A 38 -2.09 -35.64 4.35
CA ASP A 38 -2.40 -34.45 5.15
C ASP A 38 -2.68 -33.25 4.23
N GLY A 39 -3.92 -32.74 4.22
CA GLY A 39 -4.30 -31.55 3.45
C GLY A 39 -5.79 -31.44 3.08
N SER A 40 -6.16 -30.31 2.49
CA SER A 40 -7.43 -30.14 1.76
C SER A 40 -7.22 -30.58 0.32
N PHE A 41 -7.95 -31.60 -0.11
CA PHE A 41 -7.92 -32.09 -1.49
C PHE A 41 -9.30 -32.08 -2.10
N VAL A 42 -9.34 -31.94 -3.42
CA VAL A 42 -10.53 -32.18 -4.22
C VAL A 42 -10.36 -33.51 -4.92
N VAL A 43 -11.38 -34.36 -4.85
CA VAL A 43 -11.41 -35.63 -5.55
C VAL A 43 -12.22 -35.47 -6.82
N GLN A 44 -11.62 -35.84 -7.94
CA GLN A 44 -12.31 -36.02 -9.20
C GLN A 44 -12.49 -37.50 -9.49
N PHE A 45 -13.58 -37.89 -10.14
CA PHE A 45 -13.79 -39.25 -10.62
C PHE A 45 -13.82 -39.28 -12.14
N GLN A 46 -13.43 -40.41 -12.70
CA GLN A 46 -13.50 -40.64 -14.14
C GLN A 46 -14.94 -41.00 -14.52
N ASP A 47 -15.60 -40.13 -15.28
CA ASP A 47 -17.00 -40.29 -15.67
C ASP A 47 -17.12 -41.01 -17.03
N PRO A 48 -17.69 -42.23 -17.08
CA PRO A 48 -17.90 -42.96 -18.34
C PRO A 48 -18.83 -42.23 -19.32
N ASP A 49 -19.79 -41.47 -18.81
CA ASP A 49 -20.77 -40.74 -19.62
C ASP A 49 -20.17 -39.45 -20.20
N PHE A 50 -18.99 -39.04 -19.71
CA PHE A 50 -18.22 -37.88 -20.17
C PHE A 50 -16.87 -38.31 -20.77
N ASN A 51 -16.89 -39.31 -21.66
CA ASN A 51 -15.71 -39.81 -22.38
C ASN A 51 -14.52 -40.21 -21.48
N ASN A 52 -14.78 -40.61 -20.24
CA ASN A 52 -13.77 -40.92 -19.23
C ASN A 52 -12.85 -39.73 -18.88
N GLU A 53 -13.35 -38.50 -18.96
CA GLU A 53 -12.70 -37.33 -18.38
C GLU A 53 -12.93 -37.24 -16.85
N PHE A 54 -12.11 -36.44 -16.17
CA PHE A 54 -12.17 -36.29 -14.71
C PHE A 54 -13.15 -35.18 -14.31
N CYS A 55 -14.24 -35.56 -13.66
CA CYS A 55 -15.27 -34.67 -13.14
C CYS A 55 -15.15 -34.53 -11.61
N ASN A 56 -15.48 -33.35 -11.07
CA ASN A 56 -15.48 -33.14 -9.62
C ASN A 56 -16.55 -34.01 -8.96
N LEU A 57 -16.19 -34.73 -7.89
CA LEU A 57 -17.13 -35.59 -7.19
C LEU A 57 -18.03 -34.76 -6.27
N THR A 58 -19.23 -34.43 -6.73
CA THR A 58 -20.26 -33.69 -5.96
C THR A 58 -21.32 -34.58 -5.33
N ASN A 59 -21.46 -35.83 -5.76
CA ASN A 59 -22.38 -36.80 -5.15
C ASN A 59 -21.81 -38.23 -5.27
N LEU A 60 -21.95 -39.04 -4.22
CA LEU A 60 -21.48 -40.43 -4.21
C LEU A 60 -22.31 -41.34 -5.12
N ALA A 61 -23.55 -40.96 -5.45
CA ALA A 61 -24.42 -41.72 -6.35
C ALA A 61 -23.95 -41.72 -7.82
N GLU A 62 -23.06 -40.79 -8.19
CA GLU A 62 -22.49 -40.65 -9.53
C GLU A 62 -21.30 -41.59 -9.76
N LEU A 63 -20.81 -42.25 -8.71
CA LEU A 63 -19.71 -43.20 -8.82
C LEU A 63 -20.17 -44.52 -9.47
N PRO A 64 -19.43 -45.07 -10.45
CA PRO A 64 -19.77 -46.34 -11.07
C PRO A 64 -19.80 -47.48 -10.04
N LYS A 65 -20.85 -48.31 -10.07
CA LYS A 65 -21.18 -49.28 -8.99
C LYS A 65 -20.11 -50.35 -8.69
N GLU A 66 -19.21 -50.64 -9.63
CA GLU A 66 -18.20 -51.70 -9.46
C GLU A 66 -16.78 -51.15 -9.21
N LYS A 67 -16.34 -50.19 -10.02
CA LYS A 67 -14.96 -49.66 -10.03
C LYS A 67 -14.97 -48.19 -10.39
N ALA A 68 -14.32 -47.36 -9.58
CA ALA A 68 -14.16 -45.94 -9.86
C ALA A 68 -12.68 -45.54 -9.86
N THR A 69 -12.26 -44.76 -10.85
CA THR A 69 -10.94 -44.12 -10.87
C THR A 69 -11.08 -42.72 -10.32
N LEU A 70 -10.36 -42.42 -9.25
CA LEU A 70 -10.35 -41.14 -8.58
C LEU A 70 -9.00 -40.46 -8.82
N LYS A 71 -9.01 -39.15 -9.03
CA LYS A 71 -7.81 -38.32 -9.09
C LYS A 71 -7.87 -37.33 -7.94
N GLU A 72 -6.87 -37.37 -7.08
CA GLU A 72 -6.76 -36.43 -5.98
C GLU A 72 -5.97 -35.22 -6.47
N ILE A 73 -6.59 -34.05 -6.38
CA ILE A 73 -5.93 -32.78 -6.63
C ILE A 73 -5.73 -32.12 -5.27
N LEU A 74 -4.48 -32.12 -4.80
CA LEU A 74 -4.06 -31.31 -3.66
C LEU A 74 -4.38 -29.86 -3.99
N GLN A 75 -5.35 -29.27 -3.28
CA GLN A 75 -5.54 -27.83 -3.36
C GLN A 75 -4.40 -27.17 -2.58
N PRO A 76 -3.65 -26.24 -3.18
CA PRO A 76 -2.93 -25.28 -2.37
C PRO A 76 -3.98 -24.59 -1.52
N THR A 77 -3.85 -24.63 -0.19
CA THR A 77 -4.78 -23.94 0.70
C THR A 77 -4.85 -22.47 0.30
N MET A 78 -5.90 -22.12 -0.42
CA MET A 78 -6.24 -20.79 -0.88
C MET A 78 -7.48 -20.41 -0.11
N GLU A 79 -7.30 -19.48 0.83
CA GLU A 79 -8.41 -18.75 1.43
C GLU A 79 -9.26 -18.16 0.31
N SER A 80 -10.58 -18.33 0.43
CA SER A 80 -11.59 -17.82 -0.48
C SER A 80 -11.35 -16.35 -0.83
N ASN A 81 -11.46 -15.98 -2.11
CA ASN A 81 -12.25 -14.84 -2.55
C ASN A 81 -12.48 -14.86 -4.07
N ASP A 82 -13.63 -14.30 -4.41
CA ASP A 82 -14.33 -14.26 -5.68
C ASP A 82 -13.58 -13.60 -6.86
N ILE A 83 -13.80 -14.18 -8.05
CA ILE A 83 -13.79 -13.61 -9.42
C ILE A 83 -13.15 -12.22 -9.63
N ASP A 84 -12.01 -12.20 -10.34
CA ASP A 84 -11.93 -11.52 -11.66
C ASP A 84 -10.74 -12.04 -12.48
N SER A 85 -11.05 -12.37 -13.72
CA SER A 85 -10.22 -12.74 -14.86
C SER A 85 -9.01 -11.82 -15.10
N THR A 86 -7.85 -12.39 -15.45
CA THR A 86 -7.12 -12.16 -16.72
C THR A 86 -5.74 -12.87 -16.71
N ILE A 87 -5.68 -13.99 -17.45
CA ILE A 87 -4.60 -14.49 -18.34
C ILE A 87 -3.16 -14.62 -17.78
N GLU A 88 -2.74 -15.87 -17.67
CA GLU A 88 -1.35 -16.33 -17.51
C GLU A 88 -0.51 -16.15 -18.78
N VAL A 89 0.80 -15.89 -18.61
CA VAL A 89 1.83 -16.46 -19.50
C VAL A 89 3.01 -16.90 -18.62
N GLY A 90 3.37 -18.18 -18.75
CA GLY A 90 4.23 -18.92 -17.84
C GLY A 90 5.74 -18.73 -18.02
N ASN A 91 6.49 -19.41 -17.16
CA ASN A 91 7.36 -20.49 -17.63
C ASN A 91 7.90 -21.32 -16.45
N SER A 92 7.77 -22.64 -16.60
CA SER A 92 8.48 -23.66 -15.83
C SER A 92 9.99 -23.55 -16.01
N SER A 93 10.74 -23.87 -14.96
CA SER A 93 11.96 -24.69 -15.04
C SER A 93 12.34 -25.21 -13.64
N THR A 94 12.33 -26.52 -13.53
CA THR A 94 12.81 -27.35 -12.44
C THR A 94 14.35 -27.38 -12.41
N ALA A 95 14.95 -27.35 -11.20
CA ALA A 95 16.23 -28.01 -10.94
C ALA A 95 16.46 -28.19 -9.43
N SER A 96 16.97 -29.38 -9.11
CA SER A 96 17.09 -30.05 -7.83
C SER A 96 18.31 -29.67 -6.98
N SER A 97 18.14 -29.78 -5.66
CA SER A 97 19.08 -30.31 -4.63
C SER A 97 20.53 -29.80 -4.55
N LEU A 98 20.90 -29.14 -3.43
CA LEU A 98 21.78 -29.65 -2.35
C LEU A 98 22.08 -28.53 -1.32
N ASP A 99 22.44 -28.95 -0.10
CA ASP A 99 22.57 -28.17 1.13
C ASP A 99 23.69 -27.11 1.17
N ASN A 100 23.36 -25.92 1.70
CA ASN A 100 24.24 -25.10 2.54
C ASN A 100 23.47 -23.94 3.25
N PRO A 101 23.81 -23.53 4.50
CA PRO A 101 22.99 -22.59 5.28
C PRO A 101 23.20 -21.08 5.02
N THR A 102 23.96 -20.66 4.00
CA THR A 102 24.39 -19.23 3.90
C THR A 102 24.12 -18.55 2.56
N ALA A 103 23.31 -19.15 1.68
CA ALA A 103 22.90 -18.49 0.43
C ALA A 103 21.48 -18.91 0.03
N ARG A 104 20.45 -18.23 0.55
CA ARG A 104 19.08 -18.33 0.02
C ARG A 104 18.39 -16.95 -0.04
N LEU A 105 19.09 -15.95 -0.57
CA LEU A 105 18.47 -14.79 -1.22
C LEU A 105 18.39 -15.11 -2.71
N GLY A 106 17.37 -15.86 -3.11
CA GLY A 106 17.33 -16.40 -4.47
C GLY A 106 16.23 -17.43 -4.71
N SER A 107 15.03 -17.20 -4.17
CA SER A 107 13.80 -17.74 -4.73
C SER A 107 12.65 -16.96 -4.12
N GLY A 108 11.98 -16.14 -4.94
CA GLY A 108 10.93 -15.19 -4.55
C GLY A 108 9.62 -15.84 -4.12
N GLY A 109 9.68 -16.97 -3.42
CA GLY A 109 8.54 -17.61 -2.78
C GLY A 109 8.28 -16.97 -1.41
N ARG A 110 7.04 -16.48 -1.21
CA ARG A 110 6.57 -15.99 0.10
C ARG A 110 6.78 -17.11 1.13
N ARG A 111 7.58 -16.86 2.17
CA ARG A 111 7.56 -17.72 3.36
C ARG A 111 6.47 -17.20 4.29
N PRO A 112 5.51 -18.04 4.72
CA PRO A 112 4.58 -17.67 5.77
C PRO A 112 5.34 -17.19 7.01
N LEU A 113 4.85 -16.13 7.64
CA LEU A 113 5.46 -15.61 8.86
C LEU A 113 5.19 -16.63 9.99
N PRO A 114 6.19 -17.00 10.80
CA PRO A 114 5.96 -17.92 11.91
C PRO A 114 4.91 -17.36 12.87
N CYS A 115 4.03 -18.22 13.38
CA CYS A 115 3.01 -17.87 14.38
C CYS A 115 3.18 -18.80 15.60
N PRO A 116 3.67 -18.31 16.76
CA PRO A 116 3.96 -16.91 17.09
C PRO A 116 5.20 -16.35 16.37
N PHE A 117 5.20 -15.04 16.12
CA PHE A 117 6.32 -14.37 15.46
C PHE A 117 7.55 -14.26 16.40
N PRO A 118 8.75 -14.69 15.95
CA PRO A 118 9.95 -14.62 16.77
C PRO A 118 10.42 -13.17 16.93
N ILE A 119 10.27 -12.60 18.13
CA ILE A 119 10.72 -11.24 18.43
C ILE A 119 12.26 -11.17 18.42
N PRO A 120 12.86 -10.34 17.55
CA PRO A 120 14.31 -10.22 17.44
C PRO A 120 14.92 -9.65 18.72
N LYS A 121 16.24 -9.76 18.85
CA LYS A 121 16.97 -9.06 19.90
C LYS A 121 17.10 -7.59 19.52
N PHE A 122 16.84 -6.71 20.49
CA PHE A 122 17.07 -5.29 20.35
C PHE A 122 18.49 -4.94 20.79
N THR A 123 18.84 -3.66 20.68
CA THR A 123 20.08 -3.12 21.25
C THR A 123 20.11 -3.29 22.77
N TYR A 124 21.31 -3.30 23.33
CA TYR A 124 21.52 -3.67 24.73
C TYR A 124 20.78 -2.73 25.70
N ASP A 125 20.79 -1.44 25.42
CA ASP A 125 20.07 -0.40 26.18
C ASP A 125 18.55 -0.59 26.10
N VAL A 126 18.01 -0.89 24.93
CA VAL A 126 16.58 -1.19 24.76
C VAL A 126 16.20 -2.48 25.48
N GLU A 127 16.97 -3.55 25.34
CA GLU A 127 16.75 -4.82 26.08
C GLU A 127 16.79 -4.62 27.60
N LEU A 128 17.72 -3.80 28.10
CA LEU A 128 17.81 -3.47 29.52
C LEU A 128 16.58 -2.68 29.99
N LEU A 129 16.13 -1.72 29.19
CA LEU A 129 14.92 -0.93 29.46
C LEU A 129 13.67 -1.82 29.49
N LEU A 130 13.51 -2.69 28.48
CA LEU A 130 12.40 -3.62 28.39
C LEU A 130 12.39 -4.62 29.54
N ARG A 131 13.57 -5.09 29.97
CA ARG A 131 13.70 -5.98 31.14
C ARG A 131 13.20 -5.30 32.40
N ARG A 132 13.72 -4.10 32.71
CA ARG A 132 13.30 -3.31 33.88
C ARG A 132 11.81 -2.97 33.83
N GLY A 133 11.29 -2.61 32.65
CA GLY A 133 9.87 -2.34 32.43
C GLY A 133 9.01 -3.58 32.69
N ASN A 134 9.41 -4.75 32.18
CA ASN A 134 8.70 -6.01 32.42
C ASN A 134 8.72 -6.39 33.91
N GLU A 135 9.85 -6.24 34.59
CA GLU A 135 9.95 -6.46 36.04
C GLU A 135 8.98 -5.55 36.82
N ALA A 136 8.95 -4.25 36.49
CA ALA A 136 8.00 -3.31 37.09
C ALA A 136 6.54 -3.74 36.80
N TYR A 137 6.22 -4.10 35.56
CA TYR A 137 4.90 -4.58 35.18
C TYR A 137 4.47 -5.82 35.99
N HIS A 138 5.35 -6.79 36.20
CA HIS A 138 5.05 -7.97 37.02
C HIS A 138 4.87 -7.63 38.50
N ASN A 139 5.57 -6.61 39.00
CA ASN A 139 5.51 -6.23 40.41
C ASN A 139 4.24 -5.41 40.76
N ASN A 140 3.85 -4.46 39.90
CA ASN A 140 2.78 -3.50 40.22
C ASN A 140 1.87 -3.14 39.02
N GLY A 141 2.01 -3.81 37.88
CA GLY A 141 1.24 -3.54 36.67
C GLY A 141 1.64 -2.25 35.95
N SER A 142 2.76 -1.62 36.31
CA SER A 142 3.22 -0.38 35.68
C SER A 142 3.59 -0.60 34.21
N LEU A 143 3.03 0.23 33.34
CA LEU A 143 3.37 0.28 31.93
C LEU A 143 4.61 1.15 31.72
N LEU A 144 5.47 0.74 30.79
CA LEU A 144 6.67 1.48 30.44
C LEU A 144 6.31 2.63 29.49
N ASP A 145 6.65 3.86 29.87
CA ASP A 145 6.63 4.99 28.95
C ASP A 145 7.89 4.95 28.08
N ILE A 146 7.71 4.85 26.77
CA ILE A 146 8.80 4.64 25.81
C ILE A 146 9.02 5.93 25.03
N SER A 147 10.28 6.36 24.92
CA SER A 147 10.64 7.47 24.05
C SER A 147 10.29 7.19 22.58
N LYS A 148 10.06 8.25 21.79
CA LYS A 148 9.78 8.11 20.35
C LYS A 148 10.90 7.39 19.60
N ASP A 149 12.15 7.60 20.02
CA ASP A 149 13.34 7.02 19.38
C ASP A 149 13.43 5.52 19.68
N THR A 150 13.28 5.12 20.94
CA THR A 150 13.25 3.70 21.35
C THR A 150 12.10 2.95 20.67
N LYS A 151 10.91 3.55 20.59
CA LYS A 151 9.77 2.97 19.86
C LYS A 151 10.11 2.78 18.37
N SER A 152 10.72 3.79 17.74
CA SER A 152 11.13 3.73 16.34
C SER A 152 12.16 2.63 16.08
N GLU A 153 13.08 2.40 17.01
CA GLU A 153 14.11 1.37 16.94
C GLU A 153 13.54 -0.05 17.06
N ILE A 154 12.67 -0.29 18.05
CA ILE A 154 11.93 -1.56 18.21
C ILE A 154 11.21 -1.89 16.91
N LEU A 155 10.48 -0.92 16.35
CA LEU A 155 9.75 -1.10 15.10
C LEU A 155 10.66 -1.34 13.89
N GLU A 156 11.85 -0.71 13.81
CA GLU A 156 12.81 -0.94 12.73
C GLU A 156 13.33 -2.38 12.78
N LYS A 157 13.70 -2.87 13.97
CA LYS A 157 14.18 -4.24 14.17
C LYS A 157 13.11 -5.29 13.87
N LEU A 158 11.85 -5.02 14.25
CA LEU A 158 10.72 -5.87 13.87
C LEU A 158 10.49 -5.89 12.35
N ALA A 159 10.55 -4.73 11.69
CA ALA A 159 10.39 -4.64 10.24
C ALA A 159 11.51 -5.38 9.50
N GLU A 160 12.76 -5.26 9.96
CA GLU A 160 13.91 -6.01 9.44
C GLU A 160 13.70 -7.52 9.56
N ALA A 161 13.27 -7.99 10.73
CA ALA A 161 13.00 -9.41 10.96
C ALA A 161 11.82 -9.93 10.11
N MET A 162 10.72 -9.17 10.01
CA MET A 162 9.58 -9.55 9.15
C MET A 162 9.97 -9.59 7.67
N TYR A 163 10.78 -8.63 7.21
CA TYR A 163 11.24 -8.57 5.82
C TYR A 163 12.04 -9.80 5.41
N ALA A 164 12.78 -10.42 6.34
CA ALA A 164 13.54 -11.64 6.08
C ALA A 164 12.64 -12.85 5.71
N PHE A 165 11.36 -12.82 6.08
CA PHE A 165 10.38 -13.85 5.67
C PHE A 165 9.57 -13.41 4.46
N THR A 166 9.02 -12.19 4.49
CA THR A 166 8.22 -11.65 3.40
C THR A 166 8.41 -10.14 3.25
N PRO A 167 8.74 -9.65 2.03
CA PRO A 167 8.77 -8.23 1.75
C PRO A 167 7.37 -7.59 1.73
N TYR A 168 6.28 -8.38 1.65
CA TYR A 168 4.92 -7.87 1.62
C TYR A 168 4.03 -8.59 2.65
N PRO A 169 4.19 -8.29 3.96
CA PRO A 169 3.35 -8.87 4.99
C PRO A 169 1.88 -8.47 4.81
N GLN A 170 0.99 -9.41 5.09
CA GLN A 170 -0.45 -9.24 5.10
C GLN A 170 -0.96 -8.70 6.44
N ARG A 171 -2.28 -8.48 6.55
CA ARG A 171 -2.89 -7.93 7.77
C ARG A 171 -2.60 -8.81 8.99
N ASP A 172 -2.74 -10.12 8.85
CA ASP A 172 -2.62 -11.07 9.96
C ASP A 172 -1.16 -11.24 10.40
N ASP A 173 -0.20 -11.07 9.48
CA ASP A 173 1.22 -11.02 9.81
C ASP A 173 1.54 -9.87 10.78
N PHE A 174 0.93 -8.70 10.58
CA PHE A 174 1.10 -7.56 11.50
C PHE A 174 0.40 -7.79 12.84
N ASP A 175 -0.76 -8.47 12.84
CA ASP A 175 -1.48 -8.82 14.06
C ASP A 175 -0.64 -9.79 14.92
N ASN A 176 -0.14 -10.86 14.30
CA ASN A 176 0.76 -11.83 14.93
C ASN A 176 2.03 -11.17 15.50
N ALA A 177 2.73 -10.36 14.70
CA ALA A 177 3.96 -9.69 15.16
C ALA A 177 3.72 -8.71 16.33
N ALA A 178 2.61 -7.98 16.31
CA ALA A 178 2.26 -7.06 17.39
C ALA A 178 1.84 -7.82 18.66
N GLN A 179 1.10 -8.91 18.51
CA GLN A 179 0.70 -9.76 19.63
C GLN A 179 1.92 -10.41 20.30
N SER A 180 2.81 -11.04 19.53
CA SER A 180 4.04 -11.64 20.08
C SER A 180 4.95 -10.61 20.76
N LEU A 181 4.94 -9.35 20.32
CA LEU A 181 5.70 -8.26 20.97
C LEU A 181 5.17 -7.99 22.38
N ILE A 182 3.85 -7.87 22.54
CA ILE A 182 3.23 -7.61 23.85
C ILE A 182 3.30 -8.84 24.76
N GLU A 183 3.16 -10.05 24.20
CA GLU A 183 3.32 -11.30 24.97
C GLU A 183 4.73 -11.43 25.56
N LYS A 184 5.76 -11.08 24.78
CA LYS A 184 7.15 -11.09 25.26
C LYS A 184 7.48 -9.89 26.16
N HIS A 185 6.89 -8.73 25.88
CA HIS A 185 7.10 -7.50 26.64
C HIS A 185 5.78 -6.86 27.09
N PRO A 186 5.15 -7.40 28.16
CA PRO A 186 3.88 -6.88 28.67
C PRO A 186 3.94 -5.41 29.10
N CYS A 187 5.12 -4.91 29.47
CA CYS A 187 5.31 -3.51 29.82
C CYS A 187 5.02 -2.52 28.68
N LEU A 188 4.99 -2.98 27.42
CA LEU A 188 4.70 -2.15 26.25
C LEU A 188 3.19 -2.05 25.92
N LYS A 189 2.34 -2.69 26.73
CA LYS A 189 0.89 -2.71 26.50
C LYS A 189 0.32 -1.30 26.54
N GLU A 190 -0.53 -0.96 25.58
CA GLU A 190 -1.13 0.39 25.52
C GLU A 190 -2.24 0.55 26.57
N PRO A 191 -2.24 1.67 27.34
CA PRO A 191 -3.27 1.93 28.33
C PRO A 191 -4.64 2.14 27.66
N GLY A 192 -5.68 1.50 28.18
CA GLY A 192 -7.06 1.69 27.74
C GLY A 192 -7.50 0.84 26.53
N SER A 193 -6.64 -0.04 26.00
CA SER A 193 -7.03 -1.02 24.97
C SER A 193 -7.14 -2.43 25.59
N GLU A 194 -8.25 -3.12 25.34
CA GLU A 194 -8.46 -4.51 25.81
C GLU A 194 -7.28 -5.42 25.42
N LYS A 195 -6.88 -5.33 24.14
CA LYS A 195 -5.80 -6.13 23.55
C LYS A 195 -4.42 -5.48 23.70
N GLY A 196 -4.33 -4.15 23.69
CA GLY A 196 -3.09 -3.41 23.99
C GLY A 196 -1.96 -3.48 22.95
N TRP A 197 -2.16 -4.17 21.81
CA TRP A 197 -1.19 -4.27 20.71
C TRP A 197 -1.59 -3.50 19.44
N TYR A 198 -2.76 -2.85 19.42
CA TYR A 198 -3.30 -2.24 18.20
C TYR A 198 -2.45 -1.11 17.63
N CYS A 199 -2.00 -0.11 18.41
CA CYS A 199 -1.20 0.95 17.78
C CYS A 199 0.23 0.49 17.46
N TRP A 200 0.74 -0.57 18.09
CA TRP A 200 1.94 -1.28 17.65
C TRP A 200 1.77 -1.88 16.25
N LYS A 201 0.66 -2.59 15.98
CA LYS A 201 0.33 -3.10 14.64
C LYS A 201 0.35 -2.00 13.59
N TYR A 202 -0.37 -0.89 13.82
CA TYR A 202 -0.42 0.21 12.86
C TYR A 202 0.95 0.88 12.68
N SER A 203 1.68 1.12 13.77
CA SER A 203 3.02 1.71 13.71
C SER A 203 3.98 0.81 12.91
N LEU A 204 3.89 -0.51 13.10
CA LEU A 204 4.69 -1.49 12.40
C LEU A 204 4.35 -1.54 10.91
N LYS A 205 3.07 -1.45 10.54
CA LYS A 205 2.64 -1.35 9.13
C LYS A 205 3.27 -0.14 8.42
N PHE A 206 3.25 1.03 9.07
CA PHE A 206 3.91 2.23 8.52
C PHE A 206 5.42 2.06 8.45
N LYS A 207 6.03 1.52 9.51
CA LYS A 207 7.48 1.30 9.58
C LYS A 207 7.96 0.33 8.50
N MET A 208 7.22 -0.76 8.26
CA MET A 208 7.51 -1.72 7.19
C MET A 208 7.42 -1.07 5.81
N GLY A 209 6.45 -0.18 5.58
CA GLY A 209 6.38 0.63 4.36
C GLY A 209 7.62 1.51 4.14
N ASN A 210 8.10 2.16 5.20
CA ASN A 210 9.31 2.98 5.18
C ASN A 210 10.57 2.12 4.97
N TYR A 211 10.66 0.98 5.65
CA TYR A 211 11.77 0.03 5.53
C TYR A 211 11.92 -0.48 4.09
N ARG A 212 10.82 -0.88 3.44
CA ARG A 212 10.83 -1.25 2.01
C ARG A 212 11.27 -0.10 1.12
N SER A 213 10.85 1.12 1.43
CA SER A 213 11.24 2.29 0.66
C SER A 213 12.74 2.60 0.81
N LYS A 214 13.31 2.41 2.00
CA LYS A 214 14.74 2.51 2.31
C LYS A 214 15.54 1.44 1.55
N LEU A 215 15.12 0.17 1.59
CA LEU A 215 15.76 -0.91 0.84
C LEU A 215 15.70 -0.70 -0.68
N ARG A 216 14.57 -0.22 -1.20
CA ARG A 216 14.46 0.16 -2.61
C ARG A 216 15.45 1.26 -2.99
N ALA A 217 15.60 2.27 -2.13
CA ALA A 217 16.55 3.36 -2.36
C ALA A 217 18.01 2.91 -2.30
N ALA A 218 18.31 1.86 -1.53
CA ALA A 218 19.62 1.21 -1.46
C ALA A 218 19.91 0.27 -2.64
N GLY A 219 18.94 0.02 -3.52
CA GLY A 219 19.11 -0.75 -4.74
C GLY A 219 18.73 -2.24 -4.65
N CYS A 220 18.00 -2.68 -3.62
CA CYS A 220 17.58 -4.08 -3.49
C CYS A 220 16.77 -4.57 -4.71
N ALA A 221 17.34 -5.50 -5.48
CA ALA A 221 16.79 -6.04 -6.73
C ALA A 221 15.40 -6.66 -6.56
N GLU A 222 15.17 -7.37 -5.44
CA GLU A 222 13.88 -8.00 -5.10
C GLU A 222 12.72 -6.98 -5.02
N LEU A 223 13.01 -5.70 -4.72
CA LEU A 223 12.02 -4.63 -4.66
C LEU A 223 11.98 -3.75 -5.91
N GLN A 224 12.87 -4.00 -6.89
CA GLN A 224 12.94 -3.28 -8.15
C GLN A 224 11.98 -3.84 -9.21
N VAL A 225 11.58 -5.11 -9.12
CA VAL A 225 10.66 -5.76 -10.08
C VAL A 225 9.27 -5.10 -10.09
N ASN A 226 8.83 -4.54 -8.96
CA ASN A 226 7.60 -3.75 -8.85
C ASN A 226 7.78 -2.26 -9.22
N ARG A 227 8.91 -1.88 -9.80
CA ARG A 227 9.02 -0.60 -10.50
C ARG A 227 8.22 -0.76 -11.78
N HIS A 228 6.97 -0.31 -11.79
CA HIS A 228 6.26 -0.09 -13.05
C HIS A 228 7.24 0.57 -14.01
N THR A 229 7.51 -0.12 -15.11
CA THR A 229 8.33 0.32 -16.23
C THR A 229 7.63 1.50 -16.90
N ALA A 230 7.60 2.64 -16.23
CA ALA A 230 7.51 3.92 -16.90
C ALA A 230 8.92 4.25 -17.39
N SER A 231 9.18 3.86 -18.63
CA SER A 231 10.30 4.25 -19.49
C SER A 231 11.70 3.83 -19.02
N SER A 232 12.10 2.62 -19.36
CA SER A 232 13.49 2.31 -19.73
C SER A 232 13.73 2.77 -21.18
N ASP A 233 13.58 4.07 -21.42
CA ASP A 233 14.25 4.80 -22.49
C ASP A 233 14.09 6.28 -22.17
N LEU A 234 15.12 7.09 -22.40
CA LEU A 234 15.33 8.47 -21.92
C LEU A 234 15.93 8.57 -20.51
N GLY A 235 17.22 8.94 -20.51
CA GLY A 235 18.16 8.99 -19.40
C GLY A 235 17.65 9.57 -18.08
N SER A 236 18.22 9.01 -17.01
CA SER A 236 18.36 9.60 -15.67
C SER A 236 17.30 10.66 -15.32
N LYS A 237 16.05 10.22 -15.10
CA LYS A 237 15.08 11.05 -14.37
C LYS A 237 15.60 11.25 -12.96
N ARG A 238 16.26 12.40 -12.76
CA ARG A 238 16.62 12.96 -11.45
C ARG A 238 15.42 12.74 -10.52
N LYS A 239 15.68 12.43 -9.26
CA LYS A 239 14.67 12.37 -8.19
C LYS A 239 13.87 13.67 -8.18
N LEU A 240 12.81 13.74 -8.98
CA LEU A 240 11.80 14.78 -8.88
C LEU A 240 11.15 14.50 -7.54
N LYS A 241 11.49 15.32 -6.55
CA LYS A 241 10.74 15.38 -5.29
C LYS A 241 9.26 15.44 -5.71
N LYS A 242 8.44 14.47 -5.27
CA LYS A 242 6.98 14.60 -5.41
C LYS A 242 6.64 16.01 -4.97
N ALA A 243 6.00 16.78 -5.84
CA ALA A 243 5.59 18.13 -5.48
C ALA A 243 4.83 18.02 -4.16
N LYS A 244 5.33 18.72 -3.12
CA LYS A 244 4.46 19.05 -1.99
C LYS A 244 3.22 19.69 -2.61
N LYS A 245 2.05 19.42 -2.01
CA LYS A 245 0.66 19.78 -2.38
C LYS A 245 0.38 21.24 -2.80
N ALA A 246 1.41 22.04 -3.03
CA ALA A 246 1.43 23.39 -3.58
C ALA A 246 2.41 23.45 -4.77
N GLU A 247 2.04 22.85 -5.91
CA GLU A 247 2.51 23.40 -7.18
C GLU A 247 1.88 24.79 -7.30
N THR A 248 2.64 25.78 -6.85
CA THR A 248 2.23 27.16 -6.60
C THR A 248 1.99 27.94 -7.89
N ASN A 249 1.92 27.25 -9.03
CA ASN A 249 1.83 27.78 -10.40
C ASN A 249 0.72 27.10 -11.21
N PHE A 250 -0.36 26.64 -10.56
CA PHE A 250 -1.56 26.24 -11.31
C PHE A 250 -2.09 27.46 -12.07
N LEU A 251 -2.08 27.38 -13.40
CA LEU A 251 -2.67 28.35 -14.32
C LEU A 251 -4.05 27.81 -14.73
N PRO A 252 -5.15 28.38 -14.22
CA PRO A 252 -6.47 27.99 -14.68
C PRO A 252 -6.66 28.41 -16.14
N ASP A 253 -7.20 27.52 -16.96
CA ASP A 253 -7.58 27.85 -18.33
C ASP A 253 -8.67 28.93 -18.36
N VAL A 254 -8.61 29.79 -19.36
CA VAL A 254 -9.69 30.75 -19.63
C VAL A 254 -10.91 29.95 -20.10
N PRO A 255 -12.11 30.14 -19.52
CA PRO A 255 -13.31 29.47 -19.98
C PRO A 255 -13.54 29.70 -21.47
N GLN A 256 -13.90 28.63 -22.20
CA GLN A 256 -13.99 28.60 -23.67
C GLN A 256 -14.99 29.63 -24.25
N ASP A 257 -15.89 30.16 -23.42
CA ASP A 257 -16.91 31.15 -23.77
C ASP A 257 -16.45 32.62 -23.62
N LYS A 258 -15.19 32.88 -23.24
CA LYS A 258 -14.68 34.25 -23.02
C LYS A 258 -13.53 34.59 -23.97
N ASN A 259 -13.75 35.59 -24.82
CA ASN A 259 -12.70 36.19 -25.65
C ASN A 259 -11.74 37.05 -24.81
N GLU A 260 -10.44 37.00 -25.12
CA GLU A 260 -9.37 37.81 -24.48
C GLU A 260 -9.71 39.32 -24.47
N ALA A 261 -10.34 39.82 -25.53
CA ALA A 261 -10.79 41.21 -25.64
C ALA A 261 -11.84 41.61 -24.58
N VAL A 262 -12.74 40.69 -24.23
CA VAL A 262 -13.77 40.92 -23.21
C VAL A 262 -13.15 40.98 -21.81
N LEU A 263 -12.12 40.16 -21.56
CA LEU A 263 -11.41 40.13 -20.29
C LEU A 263 -10.52 41.39 -20.10
N GLU A 264 -9.97 41.93 -21.19
CA GLU A 264 -9.25 43.21 -21.17
C GLU A 264 -10.21 44.40 -20.96
N GLU A 265 -11.40 44.38 -21.56
CA GLU A 265 -12.47 45.37 -21.30
C GLU A 265 -12.94 45.34 -19.83
N GLU A 266 -13.08 44.14 -19.25
CA GLU A 266 -13.38 43.98 -17.82
C GLU A 266 -12.25 44.52 -16.93
N ARG A 267 -10.98 44.36 -17.34
CA ARG A 267 -9.83 44.95 -16.63
C ARG A 267 -9.87 46.48 -16.67
N GLU A 268 -10.08 47.08 -17.84
CA GLU A 268 -10.19 48.54 -17.97
C GLU A 268 -11.35 49.10 -17.15
N SER A 269 -12.50 48.40 -17.20
CA SER A 269 -13.66 48.72 -16.38
C SER A 269 -13.33 48.71 -14.89
N MET A 270 -12.53 47.76 -14.41
CA MET A 270 -12.08 47.69 -13.01
C MET A 270 -11.24 48.91 -12.60
N VAL A 271 -10.33 49.36 -13.47
CA VAL A 271 -9.52 50.56 -13.22
C VAL A 271 -10.38 51.82 -13.18
N VAL A 272 -11.41 51.91 -14.02
CA VAL A 272 -12.36 53.02 -14.04
C VAL A 272 -13.25 53.01 -12.80
N GLU A 273 -13.80 51.85 -12.41
CA GLU A 273 -14.63 51.71 -11.21
C GLU A 273 -13.87 52.11 -9.94
N MET A 274 -12.57 51.78 -9.85
CA MET A 274 -11.73 52.17 -8.71
C MET A 274 -11.42 53.67 -8.62
N LYS A 275 -11.63 54.43 -9.70
CA LYS A 275 -11.48 55.90 -9.70
C LYS A 275 -12.74 56.63 -9.22
N LYS A 276 -13.87 55.93 -9.03
CA LYS A 276 -15.13 56.56 -8.60
C LYS A 276 -15.10 56.91 -7.12
N ARG A 277 -15.76 58.01 -6.74
CA ARG A 277 -15.93 58.42 -5.32
C ARG A 277 -16.66 57.37 -4.49
N LYS A 278 -17.58 56.63 -5.11
CA LYS A 278 -18.29 55.50 -4.50
C LYS A 278 -18.07 54.27 -5.37
N VAL A 279 -17.25 53.35 -4.88
CA VAL A 279 -16.92 52.09 -5.56
C VAL A 279 -18.05 51.10 -5.37
N ASP A 280 -18.50 50.48 -6.47
CA ASP A 280 -19.41 49.33 -6.42
C ASP A 280 -18.60 48.05 -6.19
N TRP A 281 -18.60 47.59 -4.94
CA TRP A 281 -17.84 46.42 -4.52
C TRP A 281 -18.37 45.10 -5.10
N ASN A 282 -19.67 44.99 -5.37
CA ASN A 282 -20.26 43.78 -5.96
C ASN A 282 -19.80 43.62 -7.40
N LYS A 283 -19.87 44.72 -8.16
CA LYS A 283 -19.36 44.77 -9.53
C LYS A 283 -17.85 44.48 -9.59
N MET A 284 -17.09 45.05 -8.65
CA MET A 284 -15.66 44.78 -8.49
C MET A 284 -15.35 43.30 -8.19
N HIS A 285 -16.12 42.66 -7.32
CA HIS A 285 -15.92 41.25 -6.99
C HIS A 285 -16.16 40.35 -8.20
N MET A 286 -17.23 40.60 -8.95
CA MET A 286 -17.55 39.86 -10.17
C MET A 286 -16.44 40.01 -11.24
N MET A 287 -15.97 41.24 -11.47
CA MET A 287 -14.86 41.49 -12.40
C MET A 287 -13.55 40.80 -11.95
N MET A 288 -13.27 40.77 -10.64
CA MET A 288 -12.06 40.12 -10.10
C MET A 288 -12.09 38.59 -10.18
N ALA A 289 -13.27 37.99 -10.08
CA ALA A 289 -13.48 36.56 -10.28
C ALA A 289 -13.34 36.20 -11.77
N ASN A 290 -14.00 36.96 -12.65
CA ASN A 290 -13.97 36.72 -14.10
C ASN A 290 -12.57 36.83 -14.71
N THR A 291 -11.76 37.77 -14.21
CA THR A 291 -10.39 38.03 -14.69
C THR A 291 -9.31 37.20 -14.00
N PHE A 292 -9.68 36.25 -13.13
CA PHE A 292 -8.72 35.51 -12.30
C PHE A 292 -7.69 34.73 -13.13
N SER A 293 -8.12 34.02 -14.18
CA SER A 293 -7.25 33.22 -15.04
C SER A 293 -6.20 34.09 -15.75
N VAL A 294 -6.64 35.14 -16.46
CA VAL A 294 -5.75 36.08 -17.19
C VAL A 294 -4.82 36.82 -16.23
N ARG A 295 -5.34 37.30 -15.10
CA ARG A 295 -4.53 37.97 -14.07
C ARG A 295 -3.47 37.03 -13.48
N ARG A 296 -3.82 35.77 -13.20
CA ARG A 296 -2.87 34.78 -12.69
C ARG A 296 -1.79 34.48 -13.71
N LYS A 297 -2.20 34.25 -14.95
CA LYS A 297 -1.30 34.00 -16.08
C LYS A 297 -0.31 35.14 -16.25
N GLU A 298 -0.77 36.40 -16.26
CA GLU A 298 0.10 37.58 -16.34
C GLU A 298 1.10 37.65 -15.18
N ILE A 299 0.66 37.45 -13.93
CA ILE A 299 1.52 37.57 -12.75
C ILE A 299 2.57 36.45 -12.69
N VAL A 300 2.21 35.24 -13.11
CA VAL A 300 3.08 34.06 -13.08
C VAL A 300 4.02 34.03 -14.29
N GLU A 301 3.57 34.36 -15.50
CA GLU A 301 4.39 34.31 -16.71
C GLU A 301 5.29 35.53 -16.87
N ASN A 302 4.78 36.74 -16.61
CA ASN A 302 5.53 37.98 -16.89
C ASN A 302 6.30 38.50 -15.66
N GLU A 303 6.04 37.93 -14.47
CA GLU A 303 6.59 38.36 -13.18
C GLU A 303 6.68 39.90 -13.02
N PRO A 304 5.63 40.69 -13.31
CA PRO A 304 5.70 42.15 -13.36
C PRO A 304 6.04 42.80 -12.01
N LEU A 305 6.50 44.06 -12.03
CA LEU A 305 6.77 44.81 -10.79
C LEU A 305 5.47 45.05 -10.01
N VAL A 306 5.54 45.10 -8.68
CA VAL A 306 4.36 45.36 -7.82
C VAL A 306 3.64 46.67 -8.20
N LYS A 307 4.40 47.68 -8.64
CA LYS A 307 3.85 48.96 -9.12
C LYS A 307 3.00 48.79 -10.38
N GLU A 308 3.40 47.91 -11.29
CA GLU A 308 2.68 47.59 -12.53
C GLU A 308 1.43 46.75 -12.24
N VAL A 309 1.56 45.75 -11.35
CA VAL A 309 0.42 44.95 -10.87
C VAL A 309 -0.62 45.84 -10.19
N LYS A 310 -0.20 46.80 -9.36
CA LYS A 310 -1.10 47.74 -8.70
C LYS A 310 -1.80 48.68 -9.68
N ALA A 311 -1.12 49.08 -10.76
CA ALA A 311 -1.70 49.93 -11.79
C ALA A 311 -2.74 49.17 -12.65
N LYS A 312 -2.45 47.92 -13.01
CA LYS A 312 -3.33 47.09 -13.84
C LYS A 312 -4.47 46.42 -13.07
N TRP A 313 -4.21 46.02 -11.83
CA TRP A 313 -5.13 45.24 -10.98
C TRP A 313 -5.32 45.90 -9.61
N PRO A 314 -5.91 47.10 -9.55
CA PRO A 314 -6.04 47.87 -8.31
C PRO A 314 -6.85 47.13 -7.23
N GLY A 315 -7.78 46.25 -7.61
CA GLY A 315 -8.59 45.44 -6.69
C GLY A 315 -7.80 44.55 -5.73
N LEU A 316 -6.63 44.05 -6.15
CA LEU A 316 -5.77 43.17 -5.34
C LEU A 316 -5.24 43.81 -4.05
N PHE A 317 -5.24 45.15 -3.96
CA PHE A 317 -4.63 45.89 -2.86
C PHE A 317 -5.65 46.44 -1.86
N PHE A 318 -6.91 46.00 -1.92
CA PHE A 318 -7.96 46.41 -0.99
C PHE A 318 -8.43 45.27 -0.08
N GLU A 319 -8.53 45.56 1.21
CA GLU A 319 -8.75 44.61 2.31
C GLU A 319 -10.04 43.78 2.18
N LYS A 320 -11.09 44.32 1.55
CA LYS A 320 -12.35 43.61 1.31
C LYS A 320 -12.28 42.49 0.26
N GLN A 321 -11.21 42.41 -0.55
CA GLN A 321 -11.00 41.31 -1.50
C GLN A 321 -9.97 40.27 -1.02
N VAL A 322 -9.53 40.37 0.24
CA VAL A 322 -8.40 39.60 0.79
C VAL A 322 -8.79 38.23 1.34
N SER A 323 -10.09 37.96 1.57
CA SER A 323 -10.51 36.68 2.16
C SER A 323 -10.41 35.50 1.18
N ASP A 324 -10.52 35.73 -0.13
CA ASP A 324 -10.65 34.65 -1.13
C ASP A 324 -9.39 34.44 -2.01
N LEU A 325 -8.36 35.28 -1.88
CA LEU A 325 -7.20 35.30 -2.80
C LEU A 325 -5.84 35.24 -2.07
N TRP A 326 -5.76 34.44 -1.00
CA TRP A 326 -4.54 34.28 -0.19
C TRP A 326 -3.31 33.83 -1.01
N GLU A 327 -3.51 33.01 -2.04
CA GLU A 327 -2.43 32.49 -2.89
C GLU A 327 -1.76 33.57 -3.75
N MET A 328 -2.50 34.61 -4.16
CA MET A 328 -1.96 35.70 -4.97
C MET A 328 -1.08 36.65 -4.18
N LYS A 329 -1.44 36.89 -2.93
CA LYS A 329 -0.67 37.77 -2.04
C LYS A 329 0.71 37.18 -1.75
N ILE A 330 0.80 35.85 -1.61
CA ILE A 330 2.08 35.15 -1.43
C ILE A 330 2.99 35.34 -2.65
N LEU A 331 2.46 35.16 -3.87
CA LEU A 331 3.23 35.36 -5.12
C LEU A 331 3.69 36.81 -5.31
N ILE A 332 2.81 37.79 -5.07
CA ILE A 332 3.17 39.22 -5.21
C ILE A 332 4.21 39.64 -4.16
N LEU A 333 4.08 39.18 -2.91
CA LEU A 333 5.06 39.45 -1.85
C LEU A 333 6.39 38.72 -2.09
N TYR A 334 6.35 37.50 -2.64
CA TYR A 334 7.53 36.74 -3.04
C TYR A 334 8.32 37.49 -4.14
N ASN A 335 7.63 37.92 -5.21
CA ASN A 335 8.24 38.67 -6.31
C ASN A 335 8.81 40.03 -5.84
N SER A 336 8.13 40.70 -4.89
CA SER A 336 8.63 41.94 -4.27
C SER A 336 9.95 41.73 -3.50
N LYS A 337 10.07 40.65 -2.72
CA LYS A 337 11.30 40.31 -1.98
C LYS A 337 12.45 39.90 -2.90
N HIS A 338 12.17 39.21 -4.00
CA HIS A 338 13.20 38.77 -4.94
C HIS A 338 13.72 39.88 -5.85
N LYS A 339 12.88 40.83 -6.27
CA LYS A 339 13.32 41.97 -7.11
C LYS A 339 14.03 43.08 -6.33
N ASN A 340 13.69 43.33 -5.06
CA ASN A 340 14.42 44.31 -4.23
C ASN A 340 15.82 43.84 -3.79
N ASN A 341 16.10 42.53 -3.81
CA ASN A 341 17.44 42.01 -3.53
C ASN A 341 18.42 42.13 -4.72
N GLY A 342 17.96 42.66 -5.87
CA GLY A 342 18.79 42.90 -7.06
C GLY A 342 19.49 44.27 -7.12
N LEU A 343 19.23 45.17 -6.17
CA LEU A 343 19.78 46.55 -6.17
C LEU A 343 20.84 46.82 -5.10
N CYS A 344 21.36 45.79 -4.43
CA CYS A 344 22.48 45.93 -3.50
C CYS A 344 23.55 44.87 -3.73
N LYS A 345 24.00 44.74 -4.98
CA LYS A 345 25.31 44.18 -5.35
C LYS A 345 25.77 44.83 -6.66
N ARG A 346 26.30 46.05 -6.56
CA ARG A 346 27.54 46.50 -7.21
C ARG A 346 27.91 47.87 -6.67
#